data_AF-A0A847XHE3-F1
#
_entry.id   AF-A0A847XHE3-F1
#
_cell.length_a   1.000
_cell.length_b   1.000
_cell.length_c   1.000
_cell.angle_alpha   90.00
_cell.angle_beta   90.00
_cell.angle_gamma   90.00
#
_symmetry.space_group_name_H-M   'P 1'
#
loop_
_entity.id
_entity.type
_entity.pdbx_description
1 polymer ?
#
loop_
_entity_poly.entity_id
_entity_poly.type
_entity_poly.pdbx_seq_one_letter_code
_entity_poly.pdbx_strand_id
1 'polypeptide(L)'
;MNSSSTEVAKAAIKLAVSTREEEKVLIEELEKKDIKSAAVDIGGDLINSIPKIIERALVASKKTGVIKDIHVHEGAVAGAAKDAISQVDSKALGLNFGGKLGIARSGEHMVVCLFISIGLLHLNDLAIAVGHRSIPIVD
;
A
#
# COMPACT_ATOMS: atom_id res chain seq x y z
N MET A 1 -0.39 -14.44 16.24
CA MET A 1 1.08 -14.36 16.44
C MET A 1 1.48 -13.03 15.84
N ASN A 2 2.02 -12.06 16.61
CA ASN A 2 2.34 -10.76 16.03
C ASN A 2 3.53 -10.88 15.08
N SER A 3 3.31 -10.62 13.79
CA SER A 3 4.37 -10.58 12.79
C SER A 3 5.24 -9.33 13.01
N SER A 4 6.55 -9.43 12.78
CA SER A 4 7.45 -8.26 12.86
C SER A 4 7.12 -7.23 11.78
N SER A 5 7.54 -5.98 11.98
CA SER A 5 7.41 -4.93 10.95
C SER A 5 7.98 -5.35 9.61
N THR A 6 9.08 -6.12 9.62
CA THR A 6 9.71 -6.69 8.41
C THR A 6 8.81 -7.70 7.70
N GLU A 7 8.13 -8.60 8.43
CA GLU A 7 7.21 -9.56 7.82
C GLU A 7 5.96 -8.88 7.24
N VAL A 8 5.44 -7.86 7.94
CA VAL A 8 4.34 -7.03 7.41
C VAL A 8 4.78 -6.27 6.16
N ALA A 9 6.01 -5.75 6.12
CA ALA A 9 6.55 -5.09 4.94
C ALA A 9 6.69 -6.06 3.76
N LYS A 10 7.21 -7.28 3.98
CA LYS A 10 7.27 -8.33 2.95
C LYS A 10 5.89 -8.67 2.41
N ALA A 11 4.88 -8.74 3.26
CA ALA A 11 3.50 -8.98 2.85
C ALA A 11 2.96 -7.86 1.94
N ALA A 12 3.12 -6.60 2.35
CA ALA A 12 2.73 -5.44 1.56
C ALA A 12 3.45 -5.39 0.20
N ILE A 13 4.77 -5.67 0.18
CA ILE A 13 5.56 -5.71 -1.05
C ILE A 13 5.04 -6.79 -2.01
N LYS A 14 4.81 -8.01 -1.51
CA LYS A 14 4.28 -9.12 -2.33
C LYS A 14 2.95 -8.76 -2.99
N LEU A 15 2.05 -8.10 -2.27
CA LEU A 15 0.78 -7.64 -2.82
C LEU A 15 0.94 -6.50 -3.83
N ALA A 16 1.87 -5.56 -3.59
CA ALA A 16 2.10 -4.45 -4.49
C ALA A 16 2.64 -4.91 -5.86
N VAL A 17 3.45 -5.97 -5.90
CA VAL A 17 4.05 -6.51 -7.13
C VAL A 17 3.24 -7.63 -7.79
N SER A 18 2.16 -8.09 -7.16
CA SER A 18 1.36 -9.20 -7.69
C SER A 18 0.49 -8.77 -8.86
N THR A 19 0.03 -9.73 -9.66
CA THR A 19 -1.09 -9.51 -10.59
C THR A 19 -2.42 -9.49 -9.84
N ARG A 20 -3.51 -9.14 -10.54
CA ARG A 20 -4.86 -9.13 -9.96
C ARG A 20 -5.36 -10.54 -9.65
N GLU A 21 -4.91 -11.53 -10.42
CA GLU A 21 -5.24 -12.94 -10.24
C GLU A 21 -4.53 -13.53 -9.01
N GLU A 22 -3.28 -13.12 -8.78
CA GLU A 22 -2.45 -13.56 -7.66
C GLU A 22 -2.91 -12.98 -6.31
N GLU A 23 -3.52 -11.78 -6.31
CA GLU A 23 -3.96 -11.07 -5.10
C GLU A 23 -4.79 -11.93 -4.16
N LYS A 24 -5.81 -12.61 -4.70
CA LYS A 24 -6.75 -13.39 -3.87
C LYS A 24 -6.03 -14.49 -3.11
N VAL A 25 -5.14 -15.21 -3.79
CA VAL A 25 -4.35 -16.30 -3.20
C VAL A 25 -3.41 -15.74 -2.14
N LEU A 26 -2.70 -14.64 -2.43
CA LEU A 26 -1.79 -14.00 -1.47
C LEU A 26 -2.51 -13.51 -0.22
N ILE A 27 -3.68 -12.87 -0.36
CA ILE A 27 -4.48 -12.40 0.79
C ILE A 27 -4.89 -13.59 1.67
N GLU A 28 -5.38 -14.68 1.08
CA GLU A 28 -5.76 -15.88 1.84
C GLU A 28 -4.56 -16.54 2.56
N GLU A 29 -3.37 -16.54 1.95
CA GLU A 29 -2.15 -17.05 2.58
C GLU A 29 -1.64 -16.17 3.72
N LEU A 30 -1.76 -14.85 3.57
CA LEU A 30 -1.38 -13.87 4.59
C LEU A 30 -2.33 -13.89 5.79
N GLU A 31 -3.62 -14.08 5.55
CA GLU A 31 -4.63 -14.19 6.61
C GLU A 31 -4.34 -15.40 7.52
N LYS A 32 -3.90 -16.54 6.96
CA LYS A 32 -3.45 -17.71 7.73
C LYS A 32 -2.26 -17.42 8.65
N LYS A 33 -1.54 -16.34 8.40
CA LYS A 33 -0.40 -15.86 9.18
C LYS A 33 -0.75 -14.67 10.08
N ASP A 34 -2.04 -14.36 10.25
CA ASP A 34 -2.51 -13.24 11.07
C ASP A 34 -2.02 -11.88 10.52
N ILE A 35 -1.92 -11.79 9.18
CA ILE A 35 -1.58 -10.58 8.44
C ILE A 35 -2.77 -10.19 7.57
N LYS A 36 -3.55 -9.22 8.04
CA LYS A 36 -4.63 -8.63 7.25
C LYS A 36 -4.04 -7.79 6.14
N SER A 37 -4.66 -7.84 4.97
CA SER A 37 -4.09 -7.15 3.82
C SER A 37 -5.12 -6.66 2.80
N ALA A 38 -4.68 -5.76 1.93
CA ALA A 38 -5.44 -5.21 0.82
C ALA A 38 -4.51 -4.82 -0.34
N ALA A 39 -5.05 -4.82 -1.55
CA ALA A 39 -4.39 -4.31 -2.74
C ALA A 39 -5.28 -3.25 -3.42
N VAL A 40 -4.65 -2.25 -4.04
CA VAL A 40 -5.35 -1.15 -4.71
C VAL A 40 -4.62 -0.75 -5.98
N ASP A 41 -5.27 -0.89 -7.13
CA ASP A 41 -4.76 -0.38 -8.40
C ASP A 41 -4.84 1.15 -8.47
N ILE A 42 -3.78 1.75 -9.00
CA ILE A 42 -3.58 3.20 -9.12
C ILE A 42 -2.96 3.55 -10.47
N GLY A 43 -3.15 4.79 -10.90
CA GLY A 43 -2.52 5.31 -12.11
C GLY A 43 -3.04 6.68 -12.50
N GLY A 44 -2.32 7.33 -13.42
CA GLY A 44 -2.54 8.70 -13.85
C GLY A 44 -1.27 9.53 -13.74
N ASP A 45 -1.43 10.86 -13.65
CA ASP A 45 -0.37 11.79 -13.28
C ASP A 45 -0.18 11.78 -11.76
N LEU A 46 1.06 11.72 -11.26
CA LEU A 46 1.33 11.52 -9.83
C LEU A 46 0.71 12.63 -8.98
N ILE A 47 1.05 13.89 -9.24
CA ILE A 47 0.63 15.03 -8.40
C ILE A 47 -0.90 15.08 -8.26
N ASN A 48 -1.60 14.97 -9.39
CA ASN A 48 -3.06 15.06 -9.41
C ASN A 48 -3.73 13.80 -8.83
N SER A 49 -3.03 12.66 -8.79
CA SER A 49 -3.57 11.40 -8.30
C SER A 49 -3.40 11.21 -6.80
N ILE A 50 -2.52 11.95 -6.11
CA ILE A 50 -2.23 11.78 -4.68
C ILE A 50 -3.49 11.67 -3.79
N PRO A 51 -4.46 12.61 -3.84
CA PRO A 51 -5.65 12.53 -2.99
C PRO A 51 -6.44 11.25 -3.24
N LYS A 52 -6.58 10.86 -4.51
CA LYS A 52 -7.33 9.67 -4.93
C LYS A 52 -6.63 8.37 -4.53
N ILE A 53 -5.30 8.34 -4.57
CA ILE A 53 -4.49 7.20 -4.11
C ILE A 53 -4.72 6.98 -2.61
N ILE A 54 -4.63 8.05 -1.81
CA ILE A 54 -4.84 8.01 -0.36
C ILE A 54 -6.27 7.60 -0.02
N GLU A 55 -7.26 8.18 -0.69
CA GLU A 55 -8.68 7.84 -0.51
C GLU A 55 -8.93 6.35 -0.78
N ARG A 56 -8.42 5.82 -1.90
CA ARG A 56 -8.58 4.40 -2.23
C ARG A 56 -7.88 3.48 -1.22
N ALA A 57 -6.70 3.87 -0.74
CA ALA A 57 -6.00 3.13 0.31
C ALA A 57 -6.83 3.05 1.59
N LEU A 58 -7.44 4.16 2.00
CA LEU A 58 -8.33 4.22 3.16
C LEU A 58 -9.57 3.34 2.97
N VAL A 59 -10.27 3.49 1.84
CA VAL A 59 -11.47 2.69 1.55
C VAL A 59 -11.17 1.20 1.54
N ALA A 60 -10.09 0.78 0.87
CA ALA A 60 -9.69 -0.62 0.83
C ALA A 60 -9.34 -1.15 2.22
N SER A 61 -8.52 -0.42 2.97
CA SER A 61 -8.08 -0.83 4.31
C SER A 61 -9.24 -0.99 5.29
N LYS A 62 -10.28 -0.15 5.18
CA LYS A 62 -11.50 -0.27 5.99
C LYS A 62 -12.35 -1.46 5.54
N LYS A 63 -12.58 -1.62 4.23
CA LYS A 63 -13.42 -2.69 3.68
C LYS A 63 -12.86 -4.09 3.95
N THR A 64 -11.54 -4.25 3.96
CA THR A 64 -10.89 -5.55 4.22
C THR A 64 -10.54 -5.77 5.69
N GLY A 65 -10.86 -4.81 6.57
CA GLY A 65 -10.59 -4.92 8.00
C GLY A 65 -9.10 -4.81 8.39
N VAL A 66 -8.23 -4.37 7.47
CA VAL A 66 -6.83 -4.00 7.77
C VAL A 66 -6.79 -2.92 8.84
N ILE A 67 -7.75 -1.98 8.79
CA ILE A 67 -7.95 -0.99 9.85
C ILE A 67 -9.41 -0.92 10.29
N LYS A 68 -9.61 -0.23 11.41
CA LYS A 68 -10.93 0.21 11.88
C LYS A 68 -11.25 1.62 11.39
N ASP A 69 -12.53 1.96 11.34
CA ASP A 69 -13.05 3.27 10.97
C ASP A 69 -12.91 4.27 12.15
N ILE A 70 -11.65 4.56 12.52
CA ILE A 70 -11.30 5.52 13.57
C ILE A 70 -10.16 6.43 13.11
N HIS A 71 -10.18 7.67 13.59
CA HIS A 71 -9.28 8.73 13.10
C HIS A 71 -7.79 8.37 13.16
N VAL A 72 -7.33 7.72 14.26
CA VAL A 72 -5.92 7.32 14.43
C VAL A 72 -5.48 6.34 13.36
N HIS A 73 -6.34 5.38 13.01
CA HIS A 73 -6.02 4.37 12.01
C HIS A 73 -6.03 4.95 10.59
N GLU A 74 -7.01 5.79 10.28
CA GLU A 74 -7.08 6.49 9.00
C GLU A 74 -5.85 7.39 8.79
N GLY A 75 -5.50 8.16 9.81
CA GLY A 75 -4.30 9.01 9.78
C GLY A 75 -3.02 8.21 9.55
N ALA A 76 -2.93 6.99 10.09
CA ALA A 76 -1.80 6.11 9.84
C ALA A 76 -1.73 5.62 8.40
N VAL A 77 -2.84 5.17 7.81
CA VAL A 77 -2.87 4.74 6.39
C VAL A 77 -2.54 5.90 5.47
N ALA A 78 -3.16 7.06 5.69
CA ALA A 78 -2.88 8.25 4.89
C ALA A 78 -1.41 8.70 5.02
N GLY A 79 -0.86 8.66 6.25
CA GLY A 79 0.53 8.98 6.52
C GLY A 79 1.50 7.99 5.85
N ALA A 80 1.26 6.69 5.98
CA ALA A 80 2.07 5.64 5.35
C ALA A 80 2.03 5.72 3.82
N ALA A 81 0.85 5.94 3.24
CA ALA A 81 0.71 6.09 1.80
C ALA A 81 1.44 7.34 1.29
N LYS A 82 1.30 8.48 1.97
CA LYS A 82 2.00 9.73 1.63
C LYS A 82 3.52 9.59 1.71
N ASP A 83 4.01 8.90 2.74
CA ASP A 83 5.42 8.59 2.93
C ASP A 83 5.98 7.75 1.76
N ALA A 84 5.29 6.67 1.39
CA ALA A 84 5.66 5.84 0.24
C ALA A 84 5.66 6.64 -1.08
N ILE A 85 4.67 7.51 -1.30
CA ILE A 85 4.61 8.38 -2.47
C ILE A 85 5.83 9.32 -2.53
N SER A 86 6.16 9.98 -1.42
CA SER A 86 7.25 10.97 -1.38
C SER A 86 8.62 10.40 -1.77
N GLN A 87 8.82 9.09 -1.58
CA GLN A 87 10.06 8.40 -1.94
C GLN A 87 10.20 8.17 -3.46
N VAL A 88 9.09 8.18 -4.22
CA VAL A 88 9.09 7.97 -5.67
C VAL A 88 8.85 9.25 -6.48
N ASP A 89 8.53 10.36 -5.81
CA ASP A 89 8.20 11.65 -6.43
C ASP A 89 9.24 12.06 -7.48
N SER A 90 10.53 12.00 -7.15
CA SER A 90 11.61 12.45 -8.05
C SER A 90 11.70 11.65 -9.35
N LYS A 91 11.19 10.41 -9.38
CA LYS A 91 11.17 9.56 -10.58
C LYS A 91 9.92 9.76 -11.44
N ALA A 92 8.79 10.07 -10.80
CA ALA A 92 7.48 10.10 -11.45
C ALA A 92 6.95 11.51 -11.71
N LEU A 93 7.64 12.55 -11.23
CA LEU A 93 7.22 13.95 -11.41
C LEU A 93 7.07 14.31 -12.89
N GLY A 94 5.87 14.75 -13.27
CA GLY A 94 5.55 15.15 -14.64
C GLY A 94 5.37 13.98 -15.63
N LEU A 95 5.29 12.74 -15.13
CA LEU A 95 5.09 11.54 -15.93
C LEU A 95 3.80 10.81 -15.52
N ASN A 96 3.24 10.07 -16.47
CA ASN A 96 2.15 9.14 -16.17
C ASN A 96 2.71 7.86 -15.57
N PHE A 97 1.97 7.28 -14.63
CA PHE A 97 2.31 6.01 -14.03
C PHE A 97 1.08 5.09 -13.96
N GLY A 98 1.34 3.80 -13.81
CA GLY A 98 0.37 2.79 -13.42
C GLY A 98 0.99 1.85 -12.41
N GLY A 99 0.20 1.30 -11.51
CA GLY A 99 0.74 0.39 -10.49
C GLY A 99 -0.26 0.07 -9.42
N LYS A 100 0.26 -0.30 -8.25
CA LYS A 100 -0.53 -0.85 -7.16
C LYS A 100 0.03 -0.45 -5.81
N LEU A 101 -0.89 -0.26 -4.86
CA LEU A 101 -0.58 -0.25 -3.44
C LEU A 101 -0.83 -1.64 -2.87
N GLY A 102 0.15 -2.18 -2.15
CA GLY A 102 -0.05 -3.29 -1.23
C GLY A 102 -0.12 -2.75 0.19
N ILE A 103 -1.13 -3.15 0.96
CA ILE A 103 -1.34 -2.71 2.33
C ILE A 103 -1.40 -3.94 3.21
N ALA A 104 -0.65 -3.96 4.30
CA ALA A 104 -0.65 -5.08 5.24
C ALA A 104 -0.59 -4.58 6.68
N ARG A 105 -1.23 -5.32 7.59
CA ARG A 105 -1.16 -5.10 9.03
C ARG A 105 -1.12 -6.40 9.80
N SER A 106 -0.27 -6.46 10.81
CA SER A 106 -0.30 -7.48 11.86
C SER A 106 0.05 -6.85 13.20
N GLY A 107 -0.80 -7.07 14.20
CA GLY A 107 -0.72 -6.37 15.48
C GLY A 107 -0.66 -4.85 15.30
N GLU A 108 0.44 -4.26 15.80
CA GLU A 108 0.67 -2.82 15.79
C GLU A 108 1.32 -2.30 14.50
N HIS A 109 1.87 -3.18 13.67
CA HIS A 109 2.60 -2.76 12.47
C HIS A 109 1.66 -2.70 11.27
N MET A 110 1.64 -1.55 10.60
CA MET A 110 0.94 -1.35 9.34
C MET A 110 1.91 -0.77 8.31
N VAL A 111 1.90 -1.37 7.11
CA VAL A 111 2.77 -0.98 6.00
C VAL A 111 1.93 -0.76 4.75
N VAL A 112 2.23 0.33 4.06
CA VAL A 112 1.79 0.59 2.68
C VAL A 112 3.02 0.50 1.79
N CYS A 113 2.98 -0.38 0.79
CA CYS A 113 3.97 -0.47 -0.27
C CYS A 113 3.37 0.08 -1.56
N LEU A 114 4.12 0.94 -2.24
CA LEU A 114 3.80 1.48 -3.56
C LEU A 114 4.73 0.83 -4.58
N PHE A 115 4.17 0.19 -5.60
CA PHE A 115 4.93 -0.30 -6.75
C PHE A 115 4.32 0.27 -8.03
N ILE A 116 5.13 0.98 -8.82
CA ILE A 116 4.67 1.69 -10.02
C ILE A 116 5.60 1.47 -11.21
N SER A 117 4.99 1.41 -12.39
CA SER A 117 5.62 1.59 -13.68
C SER A 117 5.35 3.00 -14.17
N ILE A 118 6.40 3.71 -14.54
CA ILE A 118 6.38 5.11 -14.97
C ILE A 118 6.63 5.13 -16.48
N GLY A 119 5.71 5.73 -17.23
CA GLY A 119 5.84 5.85 -18.69
C GLY A 119 6.78 6.99 -19.07
N LEU A 120 7.82 6.68 -19.85
CA LEU A 120 8.79 7.64 -20.38
C LEU A 120 8.98 7.41 -21.89
N LEU A 121 8.27 8.19 -22.72
CA LEU A 121 8.28 8.04 -24.19
C LEU A 121 7.88 6.61 -24.61
N HIS A 122 8.82 5.83 -25.15
CA HIS A 122 8.65 4.42 -25.54
C HIS A 122 9.28 3.45 -24.52
N LEU A 123 9.68 3.96 -23.35
CA LEU A 123 10.33 3.23 -22.27
C LEU A 123 9.46 3.22 -21.01
N ASN A 124 9.77 2.30 -20.10
CA ASN A 124 9.20 2.25 -18.76
C ASN A 124 10.33 2.29 -17.73
N ASP A 125 10.16 3.09 -16.68
CA ASP A 125 10.95 2.99 -15.45
C ASP A 125 10.10 2.38 -14.33
N LEU A 126 10.74 1.87 -13.29
CA LEU A 126 10.09 1.27 -12.14
C LEU A 126 10.48 2.00 -10.85
N ALA A 127 9.51 2.13 -9.96
CA ALA A 127 9.76 2.61 -8.61
C ALA A 127 8.99 1.75 -7.59
N ILE A 128 9.64 1.50 -6.46
CA ILE A 128 9.04 0.85 -5.30
C ILE A 128 9.39 1.65 -4.06
N ALA A 129 8.43 1.78 -3.15
CA ALA A 129 8.62 2.47 -1.88
C ALA A 129 7.72 1.88 -0.80
N VAL A 130 8.11 2.07 0.46
CA VAL A 130 7.35 1.61 1.63
C VAL A 130 7.17 2.72 2.64
N GLY A 131 5.97 2.83 3.19
CA GLY A 131 5.65 3.66 4.34
C GLY A 131 5.17 2.77 5.48
N HIS A 132 5.76 2.94 6.66
CA HIS A 132 5.41 2.18 7.86
C HIS A 132 4.81 3.12 8.91
N ARG A 133 3.80 2.63 9.65
CA ARG A 133 3.33 3.25 10.88
C ARG A 133 3.11 2.17 11.94
N SER A 134 3.30 2.56 13.20
CA SER A 134 2.84 1.78 14.35
C SER A 134 1.54 2.39 14.87
N ILE A 135 0.52 1.57 15.06
CA ILE A 135 -0.80 1.98 15.56
C ILE A 135 -1.33 0.99 16.59
N PRO A 136 -2.08 1.45 17.61
CA PRO A 136 -2.55 0.58 18.67
C PRO A 136 -3.51 -0.50 18.17
N ILE A 137 -3.52 -1.64 18.86
CA ILE A 137 -4.58 -2.64 18.72
C ILE A 137 -5.77 -2.13 19.55
N VAL A 138 -6.90 -1.97 18.90
CA VAL A 138 -8.17 -1.56 19.52
C VAL A 138 -9.16 -2.71 19.37
N ASP A 139 -9.99 -2.92 20.39
CA ASP A 139 -11.05 -3.93 20.45
C ASP A 139 -12.35 -3.48 19.77
#